data_AF-A0AAI8VJS7-F1
#
_entry.id   AF-A0AAI8VJS7-F1
#
_cell.length_a   1.000
_cell.length_b   1.000
_cell.length_c   1.000
_cell.angle_alpha   90.00
_cell.angle_beta   90.00
_cell.angle_gamma   90.00
#
_symmetry.space_group_name_H-M   'P 1'
#
loop_
_entity.id
_entity.type
_entity.pdbx_description
1 polymer ?
#
loop_
_entity_poly.entity_id
_entity_poly.type
_entity_poly.pdbx_seq_one_letter_code
_entity_poly.pdbx_strand_id
1 'polypeptide(L)'
;MAHLTQPNGEKKPPILDLPLELVQKIYEGLETPRDAINMACTCSAFAAAIKPRPLHLITLNARMHRERARRPVSEREALKLRQRSQPILHAIQKHDDLELIEKILDIYQLEFSVLIDNVWYPKIYHVPTPVEAAISAGRLEVVRLLVQKGCGLGLRKKAALKFDPRVKSLLAVDRSSNAFMYACLKKQQEIAIFLFQHRETEISGGHMYAATYLDNPDVVRVILQHPSYNGHNRSQLVEDCLRDAVKCNAVGSAEVLNTAGASGVEGRRLNMLEIAMKHENYP
;
A
#
# COMPACT_ATOMS: atom_id res chain seq x y z
N MET A 1 -31.23 -6.31 -10.53
CA MET A 1 -30.52 -6.77 -11.74
C MET A 1 -30.82 -5.79 -12.85
N ALA A 2 -29.87 -4.93 -13.21
CA ALA A 2 -30.05 -3.93 -14.27
C ALA A 2 -29.49 -4.51 -15.59
N HIS A 3 -30.33 -4.63 -16.61
CA HIS A 3 -29.93 -5.08 -17.94
C HIS A 3 -29.21 -3.93 -18.66
N LEU A 4 -27.91 -4.10 -18.92
CA LEU A 4 -27.15 -3.26 -19.84
C LEU A 4 -27.53 -3.64 -21.28
N THR A 5 -28.35 -2.81 -21.92
CA THR A 5 -28.66 -2.89 -23.36
C THR A 5 -27.50 -2.32 -24.18
N GLN A 6 -26.92 -3.12 -25.07
CA GLN A 6 -25.97 -2.67 -26.09
C GLN A 6 -26.72 -2.09 -27.32
N PRO A 7 -26.10 -1.17 -28.08
CA PRO A 7 -26.79 -0.35 -29.08
C PRO A 7 -27.11 -1.07 -30.40
N ASN A 8 -26.71 -2.32 -30.58
CA ASN A 8 -27.09 -3.13 -31.73
C ASN A 8 -28.02 -4.24 -31.23
N GLY A 9 -29.29 -4.19 -31.61
CA GLY A 9 -30.38 -5.08 -31.15
C GLY A 9 -30.25 -6.57 -31.47
N GLU A 10 -29.03 -7.08 -31.69
CA GLU A 10 -28.75 -8.50 -31.73
C GLU A 10 -28.83 -9.05 -30.30
N LYS A 11 -29.91 -9.78 -30.02
CA LYS A 11 -29.98 -10.64 -28.84
C LYS A 11 -28.79 -11.60 -28.92
N LYS A 12 -27.76 -11.38 -28.08
CA LYS A 12 -26.73 -12.39 -27.85
C LYS A 12 -27.46 -13.72 -27.63
N PRO A 13 -27.12 -14.79 -28.35
CA PRO A 13 -27.70 -16.10 -28.09
C PRO A 13 -27.55 -16.37 -26.59
N PRO A 14 -28.59 -16.92 -25.92
CA PRO A 14 -28.48 -17.26 -24.51
C PRO A 14 -27.23 -18.11 -24.36
N ILE A 15 -26.30 -17.65 -23.53
CA ILE A 15 -25.15 -18.46 -23.14
C ILE A 15 -25.77 -19.76 -22.63
N LEU A 16 -25.55 -20.87 -23.35
CA LEU A 16 -26.10 -22.18 -23.01
C LEU A 16 -25.97 -22.39 -21.50
N ASP A 17 -27.10 -22.49 -20.81
CA ASP A 17 -27.15 -22.84 -19.39
C ASP A 17 -26.71 -24.30 -19.25
N LEU A 18 -25.38 -24.50 -19.21
CA LEU A 18 -24.79 -25.80 -18.94
C LEU A 18 -25.21 -26.24 -17.52
N PRO A 19 -25.63 -27.50 -17.33
CA PRO A 19 -25.91 -28.03 -16.01
C PRO A 19 -24.71 -27.84 -15.08
N LEU A 20 -24.96 -27.46 -13.82
CA LEU A 20 -23.91 -27.18 -12.84
C LEU A 20 -22.95 -28.37 -12.68
N GLU A 21 -23.46 -29.62 -12.74
CA GLU A 21 -22.61 -30.81 -12.63
C GLU A 21 -21.65 -30.94 -13.82
N LEU A 22 -22.08 -30.55 -15.02
CA LEU A 22 -21.24 -30.59 -16.21
C LEU A 22 -20.15 -29.52 -16.15
N VAL A 23 -20.50 -28.31 -15.70
CA VAL A 23 -19.54 -27.23 -15.46
C VAL A 23 -18.49 -27.65 -14.42
N GLN A 24 -18.91 -28.32 -13.34
CA GLN A 24 -18.01 -28.87 -12.33
C GLN A 24 -17.10 -29.96 -12.90
N LYS A 25 -17.62 -30.91 -13.68
CA LYS A 25 -16.80 -31.95 -14.33
C LYS A 25 -15.79 -31.38 -15.32
N ILE A 26 -16.19 -30.41 -16.14
CA ILE A 26 -15.26 -29.73 -17.05
C ILE A 26 -14.15 -29.07 -16.25
N TYR A 27 -14.51 -28.36 -15.17
CA TYR A 27 -13.55 -27.71 -14.29
C TYR A 27 -12.59 -28.70 -13.62
N GLU A 28 -13.07 -29.84 -13.13
CA GLU A 28 -12.25 -30.90 -12.54
C GLU A 28 -11.30 -31.54 -13.55
N GLY A 29 -11.64 -31.51 -14.85
CA GLY A 29 -10.78 -31.96 -15.94
C GLY A 29 -9.77 -30.92 -16.44
N LEU A 30 -9.74 -29.70 -15.90
CA LEU A 30 -8.77 -28.68 -16.31
C LEU A 30 -7.41 -28.97 -15.67
N GLU A 31 -6.45 -29.37 -16.49
CA GLU A 31 -5.09 -29.71 -16.04
C GLU A 31 -4.30 -28.49 -15.57
N THR A 32 -4.58 -27.31 -16.16
CA THR A 32 -3.82 -26.10 -15.86
C THR A 32 -4.61 -25.07 -15.04
N PRO A 33 -3.96 -24.47 -14.03
CA PRO A 33 -4.47 -23.31 -13.30
C PRO A 33 -4.99 -22.17 -14.18
N ARG A 34 -4.38 -22.01 -15.34
CA ARG A 34 -4.66 -20.94 -16.28
C ARG A 34 -6.00 -21.13 -16.98
N ASP A 35 -6.32 -22.37 -17.35
CA ASP A 35 -7.54 -22.67 -18.10
C ASP A 35 -8.76 -22.53 -17.20
N ALA A 36 -8.67 -22.98 -15.95
CA ALA A 36 -9.69 -22.77 -14.93
C ALA A 36 -10.00 -21.29 -14.68
N ILE A 37 -8.97 -20.44 -14.54
CA ILE A 37 -9.15 -18.99 -14.37
C ILE A 37 -9.69 -18.33 -15.65
N ASN A 38 -9.21 -18.76 -16.82
CA ASN A 38 -9.70 -18.23 -18.09
C ASN A 38 -11.19 -18.52 -18.26
N MET A 39 -11.61 -19.76 -18.02
CA MET A 39 -13.02 -20.18 -18.09
C MET A 39 -13.90 -19.48 -17.07
N ALA A 40 -13.46 -19.37 -15.81
CA ALA A 40 -14.20 -18.67 -14.76
C ALA A 40 -14.53 -17.22 -15.14
N CYS A 41 -13.61 -16.54 -15.84
CA CYS A 41 -13.81 -15.15 -16.20
C CYS A 41 -14.50 -14.94 -17.55
N THR A 42 -14.60 -15.96 -18.40
CA THR A 42 -15.36 -15.88 -19.67
C THR A 42 -16.79 -16.37 -19.50
N CYS A 43 -17.08 -17.16 -18.47
CA CYS A 43 -18.40 -17.73 -18.23
C CYS A 43 -18.85 -17.57 -16.78
N SER A 44 -19.98 -16.88 -16.57
CA SER A 44 -20.57 -16.67 -15.24
C SER A 44 -20.98 -17.98 -14.56
N ALA A 45 -21.40 -19.00 -15.32
CA ALA A 45 -21.72 -20.32 -14.79
C ALA A 45 -20.47 -21.03 -14.24
N PHE A 46 -19.32 -20.93 -14.92
CA PHE A 46 -18.03 -21.39 -14.38
C PHE A 46 -17.65 -20.58 -13.13
N ALA A 47 -17.76 -19.25 -13.17
CA ALA A 47 -17.52 -18.44 -11.97
C ALA A 47 -18.44 -18.84 -10.79
N ALA A 48 -19.70 -19.21 -11.05
CA ALA A 48 -20.63 -19.68 -10.03
C ALA A 48 -20.30 -21.10 -9.52
N ALA A 49 -19.90 -22.02 -10.40
CA ALA A 49 -19.44 -23.35 -10.03
C ALA A 49 -18.14 -23.32 -9.21
N ILE A 50 -17.32 -22.30 -9.41
CA ILE A 50 -16.05 -22.10 -8.72
C ILE A 50 -16.19 -21.18 -7.49
N LYS A 51 -17.28 -20.40 -7.39
CA LYS A 51 -17.62 -19.56 -6.24
C LYS A 51 -17.57 -20.27 -4.88
N PRO A 52 -17.92 -21.57 -4.72
CA PRO A 52 -17.71 -22.28 -3.45
C PRO A 52 -16.24 -22.62 -3.16
N ARG A 53 -15.31 -22.45 -4.11
CA ARG A 53 -13.87 -22.72 -3.97
C ARG A 53 -13.01 -21.50 -4.33
N PRO A 54 -13.23 -20.32 -3.72
CA PRO A 54 -12.49 -19.10 -4.05
C PRO A 54 -10.98 -19.28 -3.82
N LEU A 55 -10.61 -20.02 -2.78
CA LEU A 55 -9.22 -20.35 -2.45
C LEU A 55 -8.53 -21.16 -3.56
N HIS A 56 -9.24 -22.03 -4.27
CA HIS A 56 -8.63 -22.77 -5.37
C HIS A 56 -8.24 -21.83 -6.51
N LEU A 57 -9.09 -20.87 -6.91
CA LEU A 57 -8.72 -19.86 -7.91
C LEU A 57 -7.53 -19.01 -7.46
N ILE A 58 -7.46 -18.70 -6.17
CA ILE A 58 -6.34 -17.98 -5.58
C ILE A 58 -5.05 -18.81 -5.69
N THR A 59 -5.08 -20.10 -5.34
CA THR A 59 -3.94 -21.03 -5.50
C THR A 59 -3.50 -21.13 -6.94
N LEU A 60 -4.44 -21.29 -7.87
CA LEU A 60 -4.15 -21.32 -9.29
C LEU A 60 -3.52 -20.01 -9.78
N ASN A 61 -4.00 -18.88 -9.29
CA ASN A 61 -3.49 -17.56 -9.62
C ASN A 61 -2.06 -17.36 -9.09
N ALA A 62 -1.81 -17.78 -7.85
CA ALA A 62 -0.48 -17.81 -7.25
C ALA A 62 0.47 -18.67 -8.13
N ARG A 63 0.12 -19.90 -8.47
CA ARG A 63 0.94 -20.75 -9.36
C ARG A 63 1.26 -20.09 -10.70
N MET A 64 0.28 -19.48 -11.35
CA MET A 64 0.52 -18.73 -12.59
C MET A 64 1.50 -17.57 -12.40
N HIS A 65 1.40 -16.84 -11.28
CA HIS A 65 2.35 -15.77 -10.98
C HIS A 65 3.78 -16.32 -10.85
N ARG A 66 3.96 -17.55 -10.34
CA ARG A 66 5.25 -18.22 -10.12
C ARG A 66 5.90 -18.57 -11.43
N GLU A 67 5.13 -19.17 -12.31
CA GLU A 67 5.57 -19.49 -13.67
C GLU A 67 5.97 -18.21 -14.42
N ARG A 68 5.17 -17.15 -14.34
CA ARG A 68 5.49 -15.86 -14.96
C ARG A 68 6.77 -15.24 -14.41
N ALA A 69 7.02 -15.38 -13.11
CA ALA A 69 8.24 -14.89 -12.45
C ALA A 69 9.50 -15.66 -12.87
N ARG A 70 9.37 -16.82 -13.55
CA ARG A 70 10.49 -17.58 -14.12
C ARG A 70 10.77 -17.25 -15.60
N ARG A 71 9.82 -16.66 -16.33
CA ARG A 71 9.98 -16.39 -17.77
C ARG A 71 11.02 -15.29 -18.08
N PRO A 72 11.62 -15.26 -19.27
CA PRO A 72 12.49 -14.15 -19.71
C PRO A 72 11.78 -12.80 -19.70
N VAL A 73 12.53 -11.71 -19.52
CA VAL A 73 11.97 -10.34 -19.44
C VAL A 73 11.17 -9.97 -20.70
N SER A 74 11.65 -10.35 -21.89
CA SER A 74 10.98 -10.12 -23.18
C SER A 74 9.58 -10.74 -23.26
N GLU A 75 9.39 -11.95 -22.73
CA GLU A 75 8.09 -12.62 -22.68
C GLU A 75 7.16 -12.01 -21.62
N ARG A 76 7.71 -11.56 -20.48
CA ARG A 76 6.92 -10.87 -19.46
C ARG A 76 6.28 -9.62 -20.06
N GLU A 77 7.02 -8.89 -20.89
CA GLU A 77 6.55 -7.66 -21.51
C GLU A 77 5.41 -7.87 -22.52
N ALA A 78 5.36 -9.01 -23.21
CA ALA A 78 4.23 -9.35 -24.10
C ALA A 78 2.93 -9.64 -23.31
N LEU A 79 3.03 -10.03 -22.04
CA LEU A 79 1.90 -10.30 -21.15
C LEU A 79 1.25 -9.03 -20.54
N LYS A 80 1.70 -7.83 -20.92
CA LYS A 80 1.20 -6.50 -20.46
C LYS A 80 -0.33 -6.35 -20.53
N LEU A 81 -1.01 -7.00 -21.50
CA LEU A 81 -2.43 -6.77 -21.81
C LEU A 81 -3.45 -7.59 -21.00
N ARG A 82 -3.04 -8.53 -20.14
CA ARG A 82 -3.97 -9.44 -19.43
C ARG A 82 -3.83 -9.41 -17.90
N GLN A 83 -3.52 -8.25 -17.34
CA GLN A 83 -3.53 -8.08 -15.89
C GLN A 83 -4.97 -8.01 -15.37
N ARG A 84 -5.55 -9.17 -15.05
CA ARG A 84 -6.68 -9.22 -14.13
C ARG A 84 -6.18 -8.84 -12.74
N SER A 85 -7.02 -8.12 -11.99
CA SER A 85 -6.73 -7.70 -10.61
C SER A 85 -6.23 -8.89 -9.80
N GLN A 86 -5.05 -8.74 -9.19
CA GLN A 86 -4.49 -9.79 -8.35
C GLN A 86 -5.45 -10.06 -7.18
N PRO A 87 -5.78 -11.32 -6.86
CA PRO A 87 -6.76 -11.63 -5.82
C PRO A 87 -6.45 -10.94 -4.48
N ILE A 88 -5.18 -10.94 -4.06
CA ILE A 88 -4.76 -10.26 -2.83
C ILE A 88 -4.98 -8.75 -2.88
N LEU A 89 -4.61 -8.09 -3.99
CA LEU A 89 -4.79 -6.64 -4.12
C LEU A 89 -6.27 -6.28 -4.20
N HIS A 90 -7.05 -7.09 -4.91
CA HIS A 90 -8.50 -6.92 -4.99
C HIS A 90 -9.15 -7.06 -3.62
N ALA A 91 -8.80 -8.11 -2.86
CA ALA A 91 -9.34 -8.36 -1.53
C ALA A 91 -9.03 -7.21 -0.56
N ILE A 92 -7.79 -6.71 -0.59
CA ILE A 92 -7.40 -5.56 0.22
C ILE A 92 -8.21 -4.31 -0.18
N GLN A 93 -8.27 -3.98 -1.47
CA GLN A 93 -8.94 -2.79 -1.99
C GLN A 93 -10.47 -2.81 -1.87
N LYS A 94 -11.08 -4.00 -1.86
CA LYS A 94 -12.52 -4.19 -1.66
C LYS A 94 -12.94 -4.32 -0.21
N HIS A 95 -12.00 -4.18 0.72
CA HIS A 95 -12.25 -4.31 2.15
C HIS A 95 -12.81 -5.70 2.53
N ASP A 96 -12.37 -6.75 1.83
CA ASP A 96 -12.73 -8.12 2.18
C ASP A 96 -12.24 -8.49 3.59
N ASP A 97 -12.84 -9.51 4.18
CA ASP A 97 -12.52 -10.01 5.52
C ASP A 97 -11.01 -10.29 5.71
N LEU A 98 -10.49 -9.94 6.89
CA LEU A 98 -9.13 -10.22 7.31
C LEU A 98 -8.82 -11.73 7.24
N GLU A 99 -9.76 -12.60 7.59
CA GLU A 99 -9.59 -14.06 7.52
C GLU A 99 -9.36 -14.54 6.07
N LEU A 100 -10.08 -13.96 5.11
CA LEU A 100 -9.89 -14.28 3.70
C LEU A 100 -8.52 -13.81 3.20
N ILE A 101 -8.12 -12.59 3.60
CA ILE A 101 -6.81 -12.04 3.26
C ILE A 101 -5.69 -12.91 3.84
N GLU A 102 -5.82 -13.36 5.08
CA GLU A 102 -4.86 -14.29 5.69
C GLU A 102 -4.75 -15.59 4.91
N LYS A 103 -5.87 -16.24 4.58
CA LYS A 103 -5.86 -17.46 3.77
C LYS A 103 -5.22 -17.25 2.40
N ILE A 104 -5.45 -16.09 1.76
CA ILE A 104 -4.77 -15.73 0.51
C ILE A 104 -3.27 -15.64 0.73
N LEU A 105 -2.82 -14.96 1.79
CA LEU A 105 -1.40 -14.80 2.10
C LEU A 105 -0.72 -16.15 2.37
N ASP A 106 -1.36 -17.04 3.12
CA ASP A 106 -0.84 -18.39 3.40
C ASP A 106 -0.64 -19.19 2.11
N ILE A 107 -1.60 -19.13 1.18
CA ILE A 107 -1.47 -19.75 -0.14
C ILE A 107 -0.29 -19.15 -0.92
N TYR A 108 -0.14 -17.83 -0.91
CA TYR A 108 0.97 -17.17 -1.59
C TYR A 108 2.33 -17.50 -0.96
N GLN A 109 2.41 -17.62 0.36
CA GLN A 109 3.63 -17.99 1.08
C GLN A 109 4.06 -19.43 0.77
N LEU A 110 3.10 -20.38 0.72
CA LEU A 110 3.35 -21.76 0.34
C LEU A 110 3.86 -21.87 -1.11
N GLU A 111 3.26 -21.12 -2.03
CA GLU A 111 3.62 -21.18 -3.44
C GLU A 111 4.87 -20.33 -3.77
N PHE A 112 5.21 -19.34 -2.93
CA PHE A 112 6.32 -18.41 -3.10
C PHE A 112 6.95 -17.96 -1.78
N SER A 113 7.91 -18.73 -1.30
CA SER A 113 8.71 -18.35 -0.14
C SER A 113 9.40 -16.97 -0.28
N VAL A 114 9.74 -16.56 -1.50
CA VAL A 114 10.52 -15.32 -1.78
C VAL A 114 9.65 -14.07 -2.01
N LEU A 115 8.32 -14.20 -2.20
CA LEU A 115 7.47 -13.02 -2.47
C LEU A 115 7.37 -12.07 -1.28
N ILE A 116 7.55 -12.62 -0.08
CA ILE A 116 7.53 -11.91 1.19
C ILE A 116 8.64 -10.83 1.22
N ASP A 117 9.77 -11.03 0.55
CA ASP A 117 10.94 -10.14 0.57
C ASP A 117 10.88 -8.95 -0.40
N ASN A 118 9.72 -8.28 -0.53
CA ASN A 118 9.50 -7.13 -1.45
C ASN A 118 9.60 -7.46 -2.96
N VAL A 119 9.77 -8.71 -3.35
CA VAL A 119 9.85 -9.11 -4.77
C VAL A 119 8.46 -9.39 -5.34
N TRP A 120 7.45 -8.61 -4.93
CA TRP A 120 6.07 -8.86 -5.35
C TRP A 120 5.87 -8.82 -6.87
N TYR A 121 6.81 -8.29 -7.67
CA TYR A 121 6.93 -8.43 -9.13
C TYR A 121 8.14 -7.61 -9.65
N PRO A 122 8.74 -7.95 -10.80
CA PRO A 122 9.67 -7.09 -11.54
C PRO A 122 9.11 -5.67 -11.77
N LYS A 123 10.01 -4.68 -11.66
CA LYS A 123 9.81 -3.21 -11.72
C LYS A 123 8.94 -2.64 -12.86
N ILE A 124 8.56 -3.47 -13.82
CA ILE A 124 7.99 -3.06 -15.11
C ILE A 124 6.51 -2.67 -14.98
N TYR A 125 5.79 -3.18 -13.97
CA TYR A 125 4.32 -3.19 -14.03
C TYR A 125 3.58 -2.16 -13.18
N HIS A 126 4.26 -1.29 -12.42
CA HIS A 126 3.62 -0.26 -11.56
C HIS A 126 2.51 -0.74 -10.60
N VAL A 127 2.29 -2.05 -10.48
CA VAL A 127 1.31 -2.65 -9.59
C VAL A 127 1.73 -2.38 -8.14
N PRO A 128 0.83 -1.91 -7.27
CA PRO A 128 1.16 -1.68 -5.88
C PRO A 128 1.52 -2.98 -5.17
N THR A 129 2.41 -2.93 -4.20
CA THR A 129 2.60 -4.07 -3.28
C THR A 129 1.35 -4.23 -2.39
N PRO A 130 1.13 -5.41 -1.78
CA PRO A 130 0.05 -5.57 -0.81
C PRO A 130 0.12 -4.56 0.33
N VAL A 131 1.33 -4.23 0.82
CA VAL A 131 1.54 -3.19 1.84
C VAL A 131 1.13 -1.80 1.32
N GLU A 132 1.53 -1.42 0.10
CA GLU A 132 1.10 -0.15 -0.53
C GLU A 132 -0.42 -0.07 -0.67
N ALA A 133 -1.06 -1.18 -1.06
CA ALA A 133 -2.51 -1.26 -1.20
C ALA A 133 -3.23 -1.16 0.16
N ALA A 134 -2.72 -1.84 1.20
CA ALA A 134 -3.29 -1.81 2.54
C ALA A 134 -3.18 -0.42 3.18
N ILE A 135 -2.03 0.24 3.04
CA ILE A 135 -1.84 1.63 3.47
C ILE A 135 -2.79 2.55 2.72
N SER A 136 -2.88 2.43 1.39
CA SER A 136 -3.78 3.28 0.59
C SER A 136 -5.25 3.11 0.97
N ALA A 137 -5.63 1.90 1.39
CA ALA A 137 -6.99 1.58 1.85
C ALA A 137 -7.23 1.92 3.32
N GLY A 138 -6.22 2.41 4.07
CA GLY A 138 -6.36 2.73 5.49
C GLY A 138 -6.63 1.51 6.39
N ARG A 139 -6.22 0.31 5.98
CA ARG A 139 -6.53 -0.94 6.71
C ARG A 139 -5.40 -1.34 7.65
N LEU A 140 -5.34 -0.75 8.84
CA LEU A 140 -4.29 -1.02 9.83
C LEU A 140 -4.12 -2.51 10.14
N GLU A 141 -5.23 -3.24 10.34
CA GLU A 141 -5.18 -4.68 10.65
C GLU A 141 -4.55 -5.52 9.54
N VAL A 142 -4.79 -5.14 8.28
CA VAL A 142 -4.14 -5.81 7.14
C VAL A 142 -2.65 -5.48 7.11
N VAL A 143 -2.24 -4.25 7.45
CA VAL A 143 -0.82 -3.89 7.54
C VAL A 143 -0.13 -4.70 8.65
N ARG A 144 -0.76 -4.84 9.82
CA ARG A 144 -0.27 -5.68 10.93
C ARG A 144 -0.08 -7.13 10.48
N LEU A 145 -1.09 -7.71 9.85
CA LEU A 145 -1.05 -9.06 9.31
C LEU A 145 0.09 -9.24 8.29
N LEU A 146 0.23 -8.30 7.35
CA LEU A 146 1.30 -8.35 6.37
C LEU A 146 2.69 -8.33 7.02
N VAL A 147 2.92 -7.46 8.01
CA VAL A 147 4.17 -7.42 8.78
C VAL A 147 4.40 -8.72 9.54
N GLN A 148 3.37 -9.27 10.19
CA GLN A 148 3.45 -10.55 10.90
C GLN A 148 3.80 -11.72 9.98
N LYS A 149 3.28 -11.72 8.74
CA LYS A 149 3.64 -12.71 7.70
C LYS A 149 5.01 -12.42 7.07
N GLY A 150 5.79 -11.48 7.62
CA GLY A 150 7.13 -11.13 7.18
C GLY A 150 7.20 -10.25 5.93
N CYS A 151 6.06 -9.74 5.44
CA CYS A 151 6.06 -8.97 4.18
C CYS A 151 6.95 -7.74 4.33
N GLY A 152 7.89 -7.58 3.39
CA GLY A 152 8.77 -6.45 3.38
C GLY A 152 8.01 -5.12 3.27
N LEU A 153 8.54 -4.11 3.97
CA LEU A 153 8.00 -2.75 4.03
C LEU A 153 8.59 -1.83 2.94
N GLY A 154 9.32 -2.40 1.99
CA GLY A 154 9.96 -1.67 0.91
C GLY A 154 8.96 -1.34 -0.18
N LEU A 155 8.68 -0.05 -0.39
CA LEU A 155 7.87 0.38 -1.52
C LEU A 155 8.69 0.50 -2.80
N ARG A 156 8.01 0.44 -3.94
CA ARG A 156 8.65 0.57 -5.24
C ARG A 156 9.04 2.01 -5.53
N LYS A 157 10.30 2.23 -5.92
CA LYS A 157 10.88 3.56 -6.24
C LYS A 157 9.98 4.46 -7.11
N LYS A 158 9.24 3.93 -8.09
CA LYS A 158 8.40 4.76 -8.97
C LYS A 158 7.08 5.21 -8.34
N ALA A 159 6.51 4.46 -7.38
CA ALA A 159 5.44 5.00 -6.55
C ALA A 159 5.96 6.22 -5.76
N ALA A 160 7.23 6.15 -5.35
CA ALA A 160 7.91 7.24 -4.70
C ALA A 160 8.32 8.44 -5.59
N LEU A 161 8.24 8.29 -6.91
CA LEU A 161 8.66 9.33 -7.87
C LEU A 161 7.51 10.22 -8.33
N LYS A 162 6.26 9.89 -7.99
CA LYS A 162 5.10 10.78 -8.23
C LYS A 162 4.90 11.80 -7.12
N PHE A 163 5.76 11.80 -6.11
CA PHE A 163 5.66 12.76 -5.02
C PHE A 163 6.15 14.14 -5.45
N ASP A 164 5.75 15.14 -4.68
CA ASP A 164 6.33 16.48 -4.69
C ASP A 164 7.88 16.36 -4.85
N PRO A 165 8.49 17.07 -5.81
CA PRO A 165 9.95 17.07 -6.00
C PRO A 165 10.76 17.29 -4.71
N ARG A 166 10.18 17.96 -3.70
CA ARG A 166 10.76 18.16 -2.37
C ARG A 166 10.69 16.92 -1.49
N VAL A 167 9.59 16.16 -1.55
CA VAL A 167 9.46 14.87 -0.87
C VAL A 167 10.37 13.82 -1.52
N LYS A 168 10.61 13.95 -2.83
CA LYS A 168 11.53 13.09 -3.58
C LYS A 168 12.99 13.22 -3.12
N SER A 169 13.46 14.40 -2.70
CA SER A 169 14.82 14.54 -2.14
C SER A 169 14.94 13.88 -0.76
N LEU A 170 13.90 14.00 0.07
CA LEU A 170 13.83 13.30 1.38
C LEU A 170 13.85 11.77 1.21
N LEU A 171 13.13 11.25 0.22
CA LEU A 171 13.03 9.81 -0.05
C LEU A 171 14.22 9.20 -0.78
N ALA A 172 15.10 10.02 -1.36
CA ALA A 172 16.32 9.53 -1.99
C ALA A 172 17.32 8.98 -0.95
N VAL A 173 17.19 9.39 0.31
CA VAL A 173 18.16 9.14 1.38
C VAL A 173 17.93 7.81 2.11
N ASP A 174 16.68 7.33 2.21
CA ASP A 174 16.38 6.13 3.01
C ASP A 174 15.32 5.22 2.36
N ARG A 175 15.76 4.05 1.88
CA ARG A 175 14.89 3.05 1.24
C ARG A 175 14.09 2.23 2.25
N SER A 176 14.54 2.15 3.50
CA SER A 176 13.83 1.42 4.56
C SER A 176 12.57 2.20 4.99
N SER A 177 12.60 3.53 4.86
CA SER A 177 11.53 4.46 5.25
C SER A 177 10.27 4.42 4.38
N ASN A 178 10.27 3.68 3.27
CA ASN A 178 9.25 3.86 2.25
C ASN A 178 7.79 3.65 2.72
N ALA A 179 7.46 2.56 3.44
CA ALA A 179 6.09 2.31 3.91
C ALA A 179 5.61 3.37 4.90
N PHE A 180 6.49 3.81 5.82
CA PHE A 180 6.18 4.82 6.83
C PHE A 180 5.87 6.16 6.16
N MET A 181 6.75 6.59 5.25
CA MET A 181 6.62 7.84 4.51
C MET A 181 5.34 7.86 3.67
N TYR A 182 5.01 6.72 3.07
CA TYR A 182 3.78 6.59 2.29
C TYR A 182 2.51 6.62 3.15
N ALA A 183 2.56 6.04 4.35
CA ALA A 183 1.47 6.17 5.31
C ALA A 183 1.25 7.62 5.73
N CYS A 184 2.33 8.37 6.00
CA CYS A 184 2.27 9.81 6.27
C CYS A 184 1.66 10.58 5.10
N LEU A 185 2.05 10.25 3.86
CA LEU A 185 1.51 10.90 2.67
C LEU A 185 0.01 10.62 2.47
N LYS A 186 -0.41 9.39 2.77
CA LYS A 186 -1.82 8.97 2.71
C LYS A 186 -2.63 9.43 3.92
N LYS A 187 -2.03 10.22 4.83
CA LYS A 187 -2.64 10.71 6.07
C LYS A 187 -3.17 9.59 6.96
N GLN A 188 -2.54 8.41 6.90
CA GLN A 188 -2.89 7.25 7.70
C GLN A 188 -2.04 7.23 8.97
N GLN A 189 -2.31 8.15 9.90
CA GLN A 189 -1.45 8.40 11.06
C GLN A 189 -1.25 7.16 11.94
N GLU A 190 -2.30 6.39 12.21
CA GLU A 190 -2.20 5.15 13.01
C GLU A 190 -1.28 4.11 12.35
N ILE A 191 -1.37 3.98 11.03
CA ILE A 191 -0.51 3.07 10.26
C ILE A 191 0.93 3.58 10.28
N ALA A 192 1.15 4.89 10.13
CA ALA A 192 2.47 5.48 10.22
C ALA A 192 3.09 5.26 11.62
N ILE A 193 2.33 5.46 12.70
CA ILE A 193 2.75 5.20 14.07
C ILE A 193 3.11 3.72 14.26
N PHE A 194 2.25 2.80 13.81
CA PHE A 194 2.53 1.36 13.88
C PHE A 194 3.83 1.01 13.15
N LEU A 195 3.98 1.47 11.90
CA LEU A 195 5.17 1.22 11.08
C LEU A 195 6.43 1.87 11.64
N PHE A 196 6.29 2.97 12.38
CA PHE A 196 7.41 3.61 13.07
C PHE A 196 7.86 2.79 14.27
N GLN A 197 6.91 2.31 15.09
CA GLN A 197 7.19 1.52 16.29
C GLN A 197 7.72 0.10 15.98
N HIS A 198 7.34 -0.49 14.84
CA HIS A 198 7.76 -1.83 14.44
C HIS A 198 9.06 -1.86 13.63
N ARG A 199 9.78 -0.74 13.53
CA ARG A 199 11.09 -0.70 12.87
C ARG A 199 12.19 -1.11 13.84
N GLU A 200 13.03 -2.02 13.39
CA GLU A 200 14.31 -2.34 14.05
C GLU A 200 15.40 -1.29 13.77
N THR A 201 15.18 -0.39 12.80
CA THR A 201 16.17 0.59 12.36
C THR A 201 16.19 1.85 13.19
N GLU A 202 17.37 2.47 13.30
CA GLU A 202 17.56 3.77 13.95
C GLU A 202 16.62 4.84 13.39
N ILE A 203 16.06 5.66 14.30
CA ILE A 203 15.24 6.81 13.92
C ILE A 203 16.14 7.86 13.28
N SER A 204 16.03 8.00 11.97
CA SER A 204 16.68 9.09 11.26
C SER A 204 15.85 10.39 11.33
N GLY A 205 16.53 11.54 11.21
CA GLY A 205 15.86 12.83 11.08
C GLY A 205 14.91 12.90 9.88
N GLY A 206 15.11 12.06 8.85
CA GLY A 206 14.21 11.94 7.71
C GLY A 206 12.78 11.57 8.09
N HIS A 207 12.58 10.76 9.14
CA HIS A 207 11.24 10.43 9.65
C HIS A 207 10.53 11.67 10.20
N MET A 208 11.24 12.49 10.98
CA MET A 208 10.70 13.74 11.53
C MET A 208 10.34 14.72 10.42
N TYR A 209 11.25 14.95 9.47
CA TYR A 209 11.01 15.85 8.34
C TYR A 209 9.78 15.43 7.55
N ALA A 210 9.60 14.13 7.32
CA ALA A 210 8.45 13.63 6.57
C ALA A 210 7.13 13.79 7.29
N ALA A 211 7.08 13.39 8.57
CA ALA A 211 5.88 13.52 9.39
C ALA A 211 5.47 14.99 9.49
N THR A 212 6.45 15.88 9.67
CA THR A 212 6.25 17.32 9.75
C THR A 212 5.79 17.93 8.43
N TYR A 213 6.53 17.68 7.33
CA TYR A 213 6.23 18.26 6.01
C TYR A 213 4.87 17.81 5.50
N LEU A 214 4.51 16.56 5.75
CA LEU A 214 3.23 15.99 5.35
C LEU A 214 2.13 16.24 6.38
N ASP A 215 2.36 17.12 7.36
CA ASP A 215 1.47 17.49 8.44
C ASP A 215 0.76 16.30 9.13
N ASN A 216 1.53 15.48 9.83
CA ASN A 216 1.06 14.34 10.62
C ASN A 216 1.41 14.55 12.10
N PRO A 217 0.66 15.41 12.83
CA PRO A 217 1.03 15.85 14.17
C PRO A 217 1.14 14.72 15.19
N ASP A 218 0.29 13.69 15.12
CA ASP A 218 0.36 12.58 16.08
C ASP A 218 1.61 11.73 15.83
N VAL A 219 2.01 11.57 14.58
CA VAL A 219 3.27 10.91 14.21
C VAL A 219 4.45 11.72 14.74
N VAL A 220 4.46 13.05 14.56
CA VAL A 220 5.49 13.94 15.11
C VAL A 220 5.59 13.81 16.62
N ARG A 221 4.46 13.78 17.33
CA ARG A 221 4.41 13.60 18.79
C ARG A 221 5.05 12.28 19.21
N VAL A 222 4.72 11.17 18.53
CA VAL A 222 5.31 9.85 18.82
C VAL A 222 6.81 9.84 18.55
N ILE A 223 7.30 10.45 17.48
CA ILE A 223 8.74 10.55 17.19
C ILE A 223 9.46 11.31 18.31
N LEU A 224 8.92 12.46 18.73
CA LEU A 224 9.49 13.29 19.80
C LEU A 224 9.54 12.57 21.16
N GLN A 225 8.63 11.64 21.41
CA GLN A 225 8.59 10.86 22.65
C GLN A 225 9.50 9.63 22.59
N HIS A 226 10.03 9.26 21.42
CA HIS A 226 10.82 8.05 21.28
C HIS A 226 12.22 8.19 21.93
N PRO A 227 12.66 7.24 22.79
CA PRO A 227 13.91 7.36 23.53
C PRO A 227 15.15 7.56 22.66
N SER A 228 15.24 6.87 21.52
CA SER A 228 16.38 6.99 20.59
C SER A 228 16.42 8.31 19.81
N TYR A 229 15.38 9.14 19.91
CA TYR A 229 15.35 10.48 19.30
C TYR A 229 16.03 11.55 20.18
N ASN A 230 16.50 11.20 21.39
CA ASN A 230 17.17 12.10 22.33
C ASN A 230 18.65 12.41 22.01
N GLY A 231 19.05 12.42 20.74
CA GLY A 231 20.43 12.71 20.34
C GLY A 231 20.85 14.17 20.56
N HIS A 232 22.16 14.42 20.54
CA HIS A 232 22.78 15.75 20.75
C HIS A 232 22.26 16.86 19.81
N ASN A 233 21.62 16.52 18.69
CA ASN A 233 21.09 17.46 17.71
C ASN A 233 19.55 17.62 17.75
N ARG A 234 18.88 17.07 18.77
CA ARG A 234 17.41 17.11 18.87
C ARG A 234 16.86 18.54 18.78
N SER A 235 17.41 19.48 19.54
CA SER A 235 16.91 20.86 19.56
C SER A 235 17.02 21.54 18.19
N GLN A 236 18.18 21.42 17.53
CA GLN A 236 18.39 21.98 16.19
C GLN A 236 17.42 21.37 15.18
N LEU A 237 17.24 20.04 15.22
CA LEU A 237 16.33 19.35 14.30
C LEU A 237 14.87 19.76 14.51
N VAL A 238 14.44 19.95 15.77
CA VAL A 238 13.09 20.46 16.09
C VAL A 238 12.89 21.88 15.55
N GLU A 239 13.88 22.77 15.71
CA GLU A 239 13.83 24.12 15.17
C GLU A 239 13.79 24.15 13.63
N ASP A 240 14.57 23.28 12.98
CA ASP A 240 14.58 23.14 11.52
C ASP A 240 13.23 22.62 11.01
N CYS A 241 12.70 21.56 11.65
CA CYS A 241 11.38 21.02 11.32
C CYS A 241 10.27 22.04 11.57
N LEU A 242 10.34 22.85 12.63
CA LEU A 242 9.35 23.89 12.90
C LEU A 242 9.34 24.96 11.81
N ARG A 243 10.52 25.43 11.36
CA ARG A 243 10.63 26.36 10.23
C ARG A 243 10.02 25.78 8.95
N ASP A 244 10.33 24.51 8.66
CA ASP A 244 9.78 23.84 7.49
C ASP A 244 8.27 23.62 7.59
N ALA A 245 7.75 23.30 8.78
CA ALA A 245 6.32 23.16 9.04
C ALA A 245 5.58 24.46 8.70
N VAL A 246 6.08 25.59 9.23
CA VAL A 246 5.52 26.92 8.96
C VAL A 246 5.57 27.25 7.47
N LYS A 247 6.73 27.02 6.83
CA LYS A 247 6.91 27.27 5.39
C LYS A 247 5.96 26.45 4.51
N CYS A 248 5.58 25.26 4.96
CA CYS A 248 4.72 24.33 4.21
C CYS A 248 3.25 24.37 4.67
N ASN A 249 2.90 25.30 5.55
CA ASN A 249 1.58 25.39 6.20
C ASN A 249 1.14 24.08 6.88
N ALA A 250 2.08 23.34 7.47
CA ALA A 250 1.80 22.15 8.27
C ALA A 250 1.47 22.54 9.72
N VAL A 251 0.29 23.16 9.89
CA VAL A 251 -0.12 23.84 11.13
C VAL A 251 -0.10 22.88 12.32
N GLY A 252 -0.69 21.69 12.20
CA GLY A 252 -0.75 20.74 13.31
C GLY A 252 0.65 20.31 13.78
N SER A 253 1.55 20.03 12.84
CA SER A 253 2.92 19.67 13.16
C SER A 253 3.71 20.83 13.75
N ALA A 254 3.47 22.05 13.28
CA ALA A 254 4.09 23.26 13.83
C ALA A 254 3.68 23.48 15.30
N GLU A 255 2.41 23.26 15.65
CA GLU A 255 1.93 23.34 17.04
C GLU A 255 2.62 22.32 17.95
N VAL A 256 2.71 21.06 17.51
CA VAL A 256 3.40 20.00 18.26
C VAL A 256 4.89 20.32 18.43
N LEU A 257 5.56 20.81 17.39
CA LEU A 257 6.97 21.18 17.46
C LEU A 257 7.21 22.41 18.33
N ASN A 258 6.32 23.39 18.29
CA ASN A 258 6.41 24.59 19.13
C ASN A 258 6.26 24.24 20.62
N THR A 259 5.30 23.36 20.95
CA THR A 259 5.13 22.87 22.34
C THR A 259 6.29 22.01 22.81
N ALA A 260 6.84 21.15 21.94
CA ALA A 260 8.01 20.34 22.29
C ALA A 260 9.32 21.14 22.37
N GLY A 261 9.45 22.16 21.54
CA GLY A 261 10.55 23.11 21.57
C GLY A 261 10.47 24.06 22.75
N ALA A 262 9.30 24.18 23.42
CA ALA A 262 8.97 25.16 24.46
C ALA A 262 9.92 25.16 25.69
N SER A 263 10.72 24.12 25.86
CA SER A 263 11.61 23.96 27.02
C SER A 263 12.94 24.74 26.97
N GLY A 264 13.33 25.36 25.84
CA GLY A 264 14.71 25.90 25.67
C GLY A 264 14.93 27.42 25.45
N VAL A 265 14.04 28.16 24.77
CA VAL A 265 14.26 29.55 24.33
C VAL A 265 12.92 30.32 24.24
N GLU A 266 12.52 31.02 25.31
CA GLU A 266 11.20 31.67 25.44
C GLU A 266 10.96 32.88 24.50
N GLY A 267 11.99 33.51 23.94
CA GLY A 267 11.85 34.83 23.29
C GLY A 267 11.47 34.88 21.79
N ARG A 268 11.61 33.78 21.02
CA ARG A 268 11.42 33.81 19.54
C ARG A 268 10.16 33.11 19.02
N ARG A 269 9.33 32.55 19.90
CA ARG A 269 8.33 31.52 19.55
C ARG A 269 6.97 32.04 19.08
N LEU A 270 6.48 33.13 19.67
CA LEU A 270 5.14 33.65 19.36
C LEU A 270 5.04 34.20 17.94
N ASN A 271 6.13 34.75 17.40
CA ASN A 271 6.11 35.35 16.07
C ASN A 271 5.89 34.34 14.94
N MET A 272 6.38 33.09 15.02
CA MET A 272 6.29 32.19 13.86
C MET A 272 4.88 31.60 13.65
N LEU A 273 4.17 31.25 14.71
CA LEU A 273 2.77 30.83 14.61
C LEU A 273 1.86 32.01 14.21
N GLU A 274 2.10 33.19 14.78
CA GLU A 274 1.39 34.40 14.37
C GLU A 274 1.65 34.76 12.90
N ILE A 275 2.86 34.55 12.38
CA ILE A 275 3.20 34.74 10.96
C ILE A 275 2.49 33.70 10.09
N ALA A 276 2.48 32.43 10.49
CA ALA A 276 1.80 31.37 9.75
C ALA A 276 0.28 31.65 9.65
N MET A 277 -0.36 31.98 10.77
CA MET A 277 -1.79 32.29 10.84
C MET A 277 -2.16 33.58 10.09
N LYS A 278 -1.24 34.56 10.00
CA LYS A 278 -1.45 35.75 9.17
C LYS A 278 -1.39 35.46 7.67
N HIS A 279 -0.67 34.42 7.25
CA HIS A 279 -0.55 34.02 5.85
C HIS A 279 -1.73 33.17 5.33
N GLU A 280 -2.53 32.52 6.20
CA GLU A 280 -3.76 31.82 5.77
C GLU A 280 -4.83 32.76 5.17
N ASN A 281 -4.70 34.08 5.36
CA ASN A 281 -5.58 35.10 4.78
C ASN A 281 -5.09 35.63 3.42
N TYR A 282 -4.07 35.04 2.80
CA TYR A 282 -3.65 35.37 1.44
C TYR A 282 -4.11 34.26 0.47
N PRO A 283 -5.11 34.52 -0.41
CA PRO A 283 -5.59 33.56 -1.40
C PRO A 283 -4.56 33.22 -2.49
#